data_AF-F4WX11-F1
#
_entry.id   AF-F4WX11-F1
#
_cell.length_a   1.000
_cell.length_b   1.000
_cell.length_c   1.000
_cell.angle_alpha   90.00
_cell.angle_beta   90.00
_cell.angle_gamma   90.00
#
_symmetry.space_group_name_H-M   'P 1'
#
loop_
_entity.id
_entity.type
_entity.pdbx_description
1 polymer ?
#
loop_
_entity_poly.entity_id
_entity_poly.type
_entity_poly.pdbx_seq_one_letter_code
_entity_poly.pdbx_strand_id
1 'polypeptide(L)'
;MHSYCIKDKSNTESILMLNYFDRMECLERVNHPGSWVKEKYQEVQQLLEHEAKSDPNKLYEKKSKAVEILMEILEALTHCKETLCTVAAAITYLNIGILRADMEDTGFATECYKKCIDLLEDSKLTSEGILPAISGNNQLGLIYAQRGSYEEAKDFLKQAEDLYIKFTEDIKLDPVHMVSIMGIEEIEGNLCAKSILEKLHTLTLYYLAQVCRELDDKCNFALYCHRTLSKQLSQNKITQDLDYVDWALNAAAISQYFIEQDKFPQARHHLAAASCILEKYSEILKAKGTRETSEIIAAQYENYDHGSANIARCWAKYGIALLGASKERLMKQAEEEDQEDSKPAKVADKVYKYSQIEIMEDPRFVDLEPELESITNEVTDMYLLDFNDARPVFLNVRKWLDKAKEYYTFENHASDYAWIIQDLSQAYKYLAFFEDNEDRQARMHKRRIDILEEVIEDLDRARGNVFGDLGLED
;
A
#
# COMPACT_ATOMS: atom_id res chain seq x y z
N MET A 1 17.24 -68.39 12.30
CA MET A 1 17.03 -68.48 13.76
C MET A 1 15.93 -67.48 14.13
N HIS A 2 14.84 -68.00 14.72
CA HIS A 2 13.75 -67.36 15.50
C HIS A 2 12.98 -66.19 14.84
N SER A 3 11.69 -66.26 14.50
CA SER A 3 10.45 -66.72 15.16
C SER A 3 9.92 -65.82 16.30
N TYR A 4 8.69 -65.35 16.09
CA TYR A 4 7.68 -64.76 17.00
C TYR A 4 7.86 -63.34 17.56
N CYS A 5 6.99 -62.41 17.12
CA CYS A 5 5.85 -61.96 17.95
C CYS A 5 4.84 -61.16 17.12
N ILE A 6 3.72 -61.81 16.76
CA ILE A 6 2.45 -61.14 16.45
C ILE A 6 1.82 -60.81 17.80
N LYS A 7 1.71 -59.53 18.14
CA LYS A 7 0.85 -59.03 19.22
C LYS A 7 0.20 -57.70 18.81
N ASP A 8 -1.13 -57.75 18.78
CA ASP A 8 -2.10 -56.69 19.01
C ASP A 8 -2.02 -55.38 18.22
N LYS A 9 -2.52 -55.42 16.98
CA LYS A 9 -3.15 -54.26 16.32
C LYS A 9 -4.58 -53.98 16.81
N SER A 10 -5.22 -54.91 17.53
CA SER A 10 -6.60 -54.72 18.01
C SER A 10 -6.70 -53.76 19.20
N ASN A 11 -5.63 -53.58 19.99
CA ASN A 11 -5.70 -52.76 21.20
C ASN A 11 -5.56 -51.25 20.91
N THR A 12 -4.86 -50.87 19.83
CA THR A 12 -4.71 -49.47 19.41
C THR A 12 -5.95 -48.94 18.68
N GLU A 13 -6.61 -49.77 17.86
CA GLU A 13 -7.91 -49.44 17.27
C GLU A 13 -9.02 -49.39 18.35
N SER A 14 -8.94 -50.24 19.37
CA SER A 14 -9.92 -50.23 20.48
C SER A 14 -9.73 -49.01 21.41
N ILE A 15 -8.51 -48.53 21.64
CA ILE A 15 -8.25 -47.29 22.42
C ILE A 15 -8.63 -46.04 21.62
N LEU A 16 -8.43 -46.03 20.30
CA LEU A 16 -8.92 -44.95 19.43
C LEU A 16 -10.45 -44.95 19.35
N MET A 17 -11.10 -46.11 19.29
CA MET A 17 -12.56 -46.24 19.34
C MET A 17 -13.13 -45.91 20.72
N LEU A 18 -12.47 -46.29 21.82
CA LEU A 18 -12.88 -45.91 23.18
C LEU A 18 -12.75 -44.40 23.42
N ASN A 19 -11.66 -43.76 22.95
CA ASN A 19 -11.54 -42.30 22.96
C ASN A 19 -12.54 -41.60 22.02
N TYR A 20 -12.95 -42.25 20.93
CA TYR A 20 -13.98 -41.75 20.01
C TYR A 20 -15.40 -41.87 20.61
N PHE A 21 -15.69 -42.96 21.33
CA PHE A 21 -16.95 -43.18 22.03
C PHE A 21 -17.08 -42.33 23.31
N ASP A 22 -16.00 -42.18 24.10
CA ASP A 22 -15.97 -41.26 25.25
C ASP A 22 -16.08 -39.79 24.81
N ARG A 23 -15.50 -39.41 23.65
CA ARG A 23 -15.70 -38.07 23.05
C ARG A 23 -17.11 -37.88 22.47
N MET A 24 -17.72 -38.91 21.90
CA MET A 24 -19.12 -38.86 21.45
C MET A 24 -20.10 -38.73 22.63
N GLU A 25 -19.86 -39.40 23.76
CA GLU A 25 -20.66 -39.22 24.99
C GLU A 25 -20.56 -37.80 25.57
N CYS A 26 -19.47 -37.06 25.30
CA CYS A 26 -19.35 -35.64 25.65
C CYS A 26 -20.19 -34.72 24.76
N LEU A 27 -20.35 -35.03 23.47
CA LEU A 27 -21.03 -34.17 22.50
C LEU A 27 -22.56 -34.29 22.56
N GLU A 28 -23.11 -35.46 22.92
CA GLU A 28 -24.55 -35.62 23.20
C GLU A 28 -25.02 -34.82 24.43
N ARG A 29 -24.10 -34.28 25.25
CA ARG A 29 -24.41 -33.47 26.45
C ARG A 29 -24.32 -31.96 26.24
N VAL A 30 -24.07 -31.46 25.04
CA VAL A 30 -24.07 -30.02 24.78
C VAL A 30 -25.51 -29.57 24.54
N ASN A 31 -26.27 -29.41 25.63
CA ASN A 31 -27.68 -28.96 25.59
C ASN A 31 -27.87 -27.57 24.95
N HIS A 32 -26.79 -26.79 24.80
CA HIS A 32 -26.76 -25.47 24.16
C HIS A 32 -25.43 -25.24 23.41
N PRO A 33 -25.29 -25.70 22.16
CA PRO A 33 -24.04 -25.58 21.40
C PRO A 33 -23.52 -24.14 21.32
N GLY A 34 -24.41 -23.15 21.20
CA GLY A 34 -24.02 -21.73 21.19
C GLY A 34 -23.36 -21.23 22.48
N SER A 35 -23.82 -21.67 23.66
CA SER A 35 -23.23 -21.24 24.95
C SER A 35 -21.84 -21.83 25.15
N TRP A 36 -21.67 -23.10 24.77
CA TRP A 36 -20.39 -23.80 24.89
C TRP A 36 -19.36 -23.25 23.89
N VAL A 37 -19.76 -23.01 22.64
CA VAL A 37 -18.91 -22.37 21.62
C VAL A 37 -18.45 -21.00 22.09
N LYS A 38 -19.35 -20.18 22.65
CA LYS A 38 -19.02 -18.87 23.24
C LYS A 38 -17.93 -18.98 24.30
N GLU A 39 -18.13 -19.85 25.30
CA GLU A 39 -17.17 -20.02 26.41
C GLU A 39 -15.79 -20.46 25.91
N LYS A 40 -15.75 -21.43 25.00
CA LYS A 40 -14.49 -21.93 24.41
C LYS A 40 -13.80 -20.88 23.55
N TYR A 41 -14.55 -20.10 22.78
CA TYR A 41 -13.98 -19.04 21.97
C TYR A 41 -13.45 -17.88 22.83
N GLN A 42 -14.07 -17.59 23.98
CA GLN A 42 -13.53 -16.65 24.97
C GLN A 42 -12.20 -17.16 25.57
N GLU A 43 -12.06 -18.46 25.83
CA GLU A 43 -10.78 -19.05 26.25
C GLU A 43 -9.69 -18.82 25.20
N VAL A 44 -10.02 -18.99 23.91
CA VAL A 44 -9.10 -18.69 22.80
C VAL A 44 -8.68 -17.23 22.80
N GLN A 45 -9.61 -16.29 22.95
CA GLN A 45 -9.28 -14.86 23.00
C GLN A 45 -8.35 -14.53 24.17
N GLN A 46 -8.62 -15.06 25.36
CA GLN A 46 -7.77 -14.85 26.55
C GLN A 46 -6.36 -15.44 26.40
N LEU A 47 -6.21 -16.58 25.71
CA LEU A 47 -4.91 -17.17 25.45
C LEU A 47 -4.04 -16.27 24.55
N LEU A 48 -4.68 -15.63 23.56
CA LEU A 48 -4.06 -14.75 22.58
C LEU A 48 -3.97 -13.28 23.07
N GLU A 49 -4.58 -12.92 24.19
CA GLU A 49 -4.38 -11.62 24.81
C GLU A 49 -2.92 -11.47 25.33
N HIS A 50 -2.35 -10.28 25.14
CA HIS A 50 -1.00 -9.88 25.58
C HIS A 50 0.20 -10.62 24.92
N GLU A 51 0.18 -10.80 23.59
CA GLU A 51 1.30 -11.41 22.85
C GLU A 51 2.59 -10.55 22.86
N ALA A 52 2.48 -9.22 22.93
CA ALA A 52 3.57 -8.27 22.67
C ALA A 52 4.76 -8.32 23.67
N LYS A 53 4.69 -9.09 24.76
CA LYS A 53 5.76 -9.21 25.78
C LYS A 53 6.14 -10.66 26.12
N SER A 54 5.62 -11.64 25.37
CA SER A 54 5.82 -13.06 25.67
C SER A 54 7.05 -13.64 24.96
N ASP A 55 7.70 -14.61 25.60
CA ASP A 55 8.78 -15.41 25.02
C ASP A 55 8.26 -16.19 23.78
N PRO A 56 9.04 -16.31 22.67
CA PRO A 56 8.57 -16.96 21.44
C PRO A 56 8.05 -18.39 21.62
N ASN A 57 8.68 -19.19 22.48
CA ASN A 57 8.24 -20.57 22.72
C ASN A 57 6.90 -20.60 23.45
N LYS A 58 6.70 -19.73 24.45
CA LYS A 58 5.42 -19.59 25.13
C LYS A 58 4.32 -19.10 24.20
N LEU A 59 4.65 -18.22 23.26
CA LEU A 59 3.71 -17.77 22.24
C LEU A 59 3.28 -18.92 21.34
N TYR A 60 4.23 -19.73 20.88
CA TYR A 60 3.94 -20.94 20.09
C TYR A 60 3.04 -21.92 20.86
N GLU A 61 3.34 -22.21 22.13
CA GLU A 61 2.51 -23.09 22.97
C GLU A 61 1.07 -22.55 23.12
N LYS A 62 0.91 -21.24 23.36
CA LYS A 62 -0.39 -20.58 23.43
C LYS A 62 -1.16 -20.71 22.11
N LYS A 63 -0.52 -20.46 20.97
CA LYS A 63 -1.13 -20.59 19.63
C LYS A 63 -1.53 -22.04 19.35
N SER A 64 -0.70 -23.01 19.72
CA SER A 64 -1.03 -24.44 19.59
C SER A 64 -2.27 -24.81 20.41
N LYS A 65 -2.33 -24.39 21.68
CA LYS A 65 -3.49 -24.64 22.54
C LYS A 65 -4.76 -23.96 22.01
N ALA A 66 -4.64 -22.73 21.49
CA ALA A 66 -5.75 -22.03 20.86
C ALA A 66 -6.27 -22.80 19.64
N VAL A 67 -5.38 -23.34 18.80
CA VAL A 67 -5.79 -24.19 17.66
C VAL A 67 -6.49 -25.47 18.11
N GLU A 68 -6.03 -26.12 19.18
CA GLU A 68 -6.71 -27.30 19.75
C GLU A 68 -8.15 -26.98 20.16
N ILE A 69 -8.36 -25.87 20.89
CA ILE A 69 -9.71 -25.44 21.29
C ILE A 69 -10.58 -25.09 20.06
N LEU A 70 -10.02 -24.42 19.05
CA LEU A 70 -10.75 -24.12 17.82
C LEU A 70 -11.14 -25.38 17.04
N MET A 71 -10.31 -26.44 17.07
CA MET A 71 -10.67 -27.73 16.48
C MET A 71 -11.84 -28.38 17.23
N GLU A 72 -11.86 -28.32 18.57
CA GLU A 72 -13.01 -28.80 19.37
C GLU A 72 -14.29 -28.03 19.02
N ILE A 73 -14.20 -26.70 18.89
CA ILE A 73 -15.32 -25.85 18.46
C ILE A 73 -15.81 -26.27 17.07
N LEU A 74 -14.89 -26.49 16.13
CA LEU A 74 -15.21 -26.87 14.78
C LEU A 74 -15.95 -28.21 14.72
N GLU A 75 -15.47 -29.22 15.45
CA GLU A 75 -16.15 -30.53 15.55
C GLU A 75 -17.61 -30.34 16.03
N ALA A 76 -17.83 -29.59 17.10
CA ALA A 76 -19.18 -29.32 17.61
C ALA A 76 -20.08 -28.59 16.60
N LEU A 77 -19.54 -27.61 15.87
CA LEU A 77 -20.29 -26.83 14.88
C LEU A 77 -20.64 -27.64 13.63
N THR A 78 -19.78 -28.56 13.18
CA THR A 78 -20.05 -29.39 11.99
C THR A 78 -21.22 -30.36 12.15
N HIS A 79 -21.61 -30.66 13.40
CA HIS A 79 -22.79 -31.47 13.70
C HIS A 79 -24.12 -30.66 13.71
N CYS A 80 -24.04 -29.33 13.64
CA CYS A 80 -25.18 -28.43 13.62
C CYS A 80 -25.56 -28.03 12.18
N LYS A 81 -26.84 -28.20 11.80
CA LYS A 81 -27.34 -27.90 10.44
C LYS A 81 -27.83 -26.46 10.26
N GLU A 82 -27.67 -25.60 11.25
CA GLU A 82 -28.12 -24.21 11.17
C GLU A 82 -27.16 -23.36 10.33
N THR A 83 -27.69 -22.41 9.57
CA THR A 83 -26.89 -21.51 8.72
C THR A 83 -25.87 -20.72 9.55
N LEU A 84 -26.25 -20.25 10.74
CA LEU A 84 -25.32 -19.56 11.65
C LEU A 84 -24.20 -20.48 12.17
N CYS A 85 -24.49 -21.76 12.42
CA CYS A 85 -23.44 -22.74 12.75
C CYS A 85 -22.45 -22.92 11.59
N THR A 86 -22.92 -22.85 10.35
CA THR A 86 -22.06 -22.93 9.15
C THR A 86 -21.14 -21.71 9.05
N VAL A 87 -21.66 -20.50 9.27
CA VAL A 87 -20.86 -19.27 9.29
C VAL A 87 -19.86 -19.28 10.46
N ALA A 88 -20.28 -19.72 11.65
CA ALA A 88 -19.39 -19.88 12.80
C ALA A 88 -18.27 -20.90 12.53
N ALA A 89 -18.57 -22.00 11.83
CA ALA A 89 -17.57 -22.98 11.42
C ALA A 89 -16.56 -22.36 10.43
N ALA A 90 -17.02 -21.54 9.48
CA ALA A 90 -16.16 -20.83 8.56
C ALA A 90 -15.23 -19.83 9.29
N ILE A 91 -15.75 -19.05 10.24
CA ILE A 91 -14.95 -18.16 11.11
C ILE A 91 -13.92 -18.97 11.90
N THR A 92 -14.29 -20.15 12.39
CA THR A 92 -13.38 -21.03 13.12
C THR A 92 -12.25 -21.53 12.22
N TYR A 93 -12.55 -21.99 11.00
CA TYR A 93 -11.53 -22.32 10.00
C TYR A 93 -10.60 -21.14 9.68
N LEU A 94 -11.16 -19.93 9.48
CA LEU A 94 -10.38 -18.72 9.24
C LEU A 94 -9.37 -18.47 10.36
N ASN A 95 -9.81 -18.51 11.62
CA ASN A 95 -8.94 -18.27 12.77
C ASN A 95 -7.85 -19.34 12.95
N ILE A 96 -8.20 -20.62 12.72
CA ILE A 96 -7.21 -21.70 12.69
C ILE A 96 -6.17 -21.42 11.62
N GLY A 97 -6.62 -21.03 10.42
CA GLY A 97 -5.73 -20.70 9.31
C GLY A 97 -4.77 -19.56 9.64
N ILE A 98 -5.25 -18.49 10.28
CA ILE A 98 -4.44 -17.34 10.71
C ILE A 98 -3.35 -17.81 11.69
N LEU A 99 -3.73 -18.54 12.74
CA LEU A 99 -2.78 -19.06 13.73
C LEU A 99 -1.76 -20.01 13.10
N ARG A 100 -2.17 -20.83 12.13
CA ARG A 100 -1.28 -21.77 11.43
C ARG A 100 -0.32 -21.06 10.50
N ALA A 101 -0.76 -20.04 9.77
CA ALA A 101 0.10 -19.20 8.94
C ALA A 101 1.15 -18.47 9.80
N ASP A 102 0.74 -17.93 10.95
CA ASP A 102 1.64 -17.33 11.94
C ASP A 102 2.69 -18.31 12.51
N MET A 103 2.35 -19.60 12.57
CA MET A 103 3.25 -20.69 12.94
C MET A 103 4.02 -21.26 11.74
N GLU A 104 4.06 -20.54 10.62
CA GLU A 104 4.71 -20.90 9.35
C GLU A 104 4.16 -22.17 8.65
N ASP A 105 3.05 -22.73 9.13
CA ASP A 105 2.33 -23.84 8.47
C ASP A 105 1.36 -23.30 7.41
N THR A 106 1.94 -22.73 6.36
CA THR A 106 1.16 -22.13 5.26
C THR A 106 0.37 -23.16 4.45
N GLY A 107 0.77 -24.44 4.50
CA GLY A 107 0.06 -25.53 3.82
C GLY A 107 -1.30 -25.76 4.46
N PHE A 108 -1.32 -26.01 5.76
CA PHE A 108 -2.55 -26.19 6.52
C PHE A 108 -3.41 -24.92 6.52
N ALA A 109 -2.79 -23.75 6.65
CA ALA A 109 -3.50 -22.48 6.57
C ALA A 109 -4.27 -22.31 5.24
N THR A 110 -3.64 -22.69 4.12
CA THR A 110 -4.29 -22.64 2.79
C THR A 110 -5.55 -23.51 2.76
N GLU A 111 -5.50 -24.72 3.31
CA GLU A 111 -6.65 -25.63 3.38
C GLU A 111 -7.77 -25.05 4.25
N CYS A 112 -7.44 -24.49 5.41
CA CYS A 112 -8.40 -23.83 6.27
C CYS A 112 -9.10 -22.65 5.59
N TYR A 113 -8.37 -21.78 4.90
CA TYR A 113 -8.98 -20.65 4.21
C TYR A 113 -9.88 -21.07 3.05
N LYS A 114 -9.50 -22.13 2.30
CA LYS A 114 -10.39 -22.71 1.27
C LYS A 114 -11.67 -23.27 1.90
N LYS A 115 -11.56 -24.00 3.00
CA LYS A 115 -12.75 -24.50 3.74
C LYS A 115 -13.63 -23.39 4.27
N CYS A 116 -13.05 -22.29 4.75
CA CYS A 116 -13.81 -21.10 5.13
C CYS A 116 -14.64 -20.56 3.96
N ILE A 117 -14.02 -20.35 2.79
CA ILE A 117 -14.71 -19.84 1.61
C ILE A 117 -15.78 -20.82 1.12
N ASP A 118 -15.46 -22.12 1.03
CA ASP A 118 -16.40 -23.16 0.58
C ASP A 118 -17.68 -23.21 1.44
N LEU A 119 -17.54 -23.08 2.76
CA LEU A 119 -18.69 -23.08 3.68
C LEU A 119 -19.54 -21.80 3.57
N LEU A 120 -18.97 -20.72 3.07
CA LEU A 120 -19.64 -19.43 2.92
C LEU A 120 -20.26 -19.25 1.53
N GLU A 121 -20.22 -20.23 0.63
CA GLU A 121 -20.67 -20.03 -0.76
C GLU A 121 -22.12 -19.49 -0.84
N ASP A 122 -23.01 -20.01 0.01
CA ASP A 122 -24.42 -19.57 0.11
C ASP A 122 -24.64 -18.32 0.99
N SER A 123 -23.65 -17.92 1.79
CA SER A 123 -23.77 -16.84 2.79
C SER A 123 -22.76 -15.69 2.62
N LYS A 124 -21.87 -15.74 1.62
CA LYS A 124 -20.78 -14.77 1.37
C LYS A 124 -21.24 -13.32 1.14
N LEU A 125 -22.53 -13.13 0.88
CA LEU A 125 -23.17 -11.82 0.67
C LEU A 125 -24.23 -11.48 1.74
N THR A 126 -24.29 -12.23 2.84
CA THR A 126 -25.13 -11.89 4.00
C THR A 126 -24.35 -11.06 5.01
N SER A 127 -25.08 -10.43 5.94
CA SER A 127 -24.51 -9.65 7.03
C SER A 127 -23.48 -10.45 7.86
N GLU A 128 -23.72 -11.74 8.07
CA GLU A 128 -22.88 -12.62 8.87
C GLU A 128 -21.69 -13.19 8.09
N GLY A 129 -21.87 -13.48 6.79
CA GLY A 129 -20.84 -14.15 5.98
C GLY A 129 -19.85 -13.20 5.28
N ILE A 130 -20.20 -11.93 5.08
CA ILE A 130 -19.37 -11.00 4.28
C ILE A 130 -17.96 -10.80 4.84
N LEU A 131 -17.83 -10.60 6.16
CA LEU A 131 -16.53 -10.35 6.79
C LEU A 131 -15.58 -11.56 6.68
N PRO A 132 -15.97 -12.79 7.09
CA PRO A 132 -15.09 -13.93 6.95
C PRO A 132 -14.82 -14.30 5.48
N ALA A 133 -15.77 -14.06 4.55
CA ALA A 133 -15.57 -14.33 3.12
C ALA A 133 -14.47 -13.42 2.52
N ILE A 134 -14.51 -12.11 2.78
CA ILE A 134 -13.47 -11.18 2.33
C ILE A 134 -12.14 -11.51 3.01
N SER A 135 -12.16 -11.79 4.32
CA SER A 135 -10.95 -12.13 5.07
C SER A 135 -10.26 -13.40 4.53
N GLY A 136 -11.01 -14.47 4.28
CA GLY A 136 -10.47 -15.72 3.72
C GLY A 136 -9.83 -15.52 2.35
N ASN A 137 -10.47 -14.73 1.47
CA ASN A 137 -9.92 -14.39 0.16
C ASN A 137 -8.63 -13.55 0.27
N ASN A 138 -8.60 -12.54 1.16
CA ASN A 138 -7.40 -11.75 1.40
C ASN A 138 -6.22 -12.60 1.90
N GLN A 139 -6.49 -13.53 2.83
CA GLN A 139 -5.45 -14.43 3.37
C GLN A 139 -4.91 -15.39 2.31
N LEU A 140 -5.77 -15.94 1.45
CA LEU A 140 -5.31 -16.73 0.30
C LEU A 140 -4.48 -15.89 -0.67
N GLY A 141 -4.97 -14.68 -1.01
CA GLY A 141 -4.24 -13.72 -1.83
C GLY A 141 -2.82 -13.46 -1.32
N LEU A 142 -2.68 -13.22 -0.02
CA LEU A 142 -1.40 -13.01 0.64
C LEU A 142 -0.48 -14.24 0.53
N ILE A 143 -0.98 -15.44 0.86
CA ILE A 143 -0.18 -16.67 0.80
C ILE A 143 0.29 -16.97 -0.63
N TYR A 144 -0.59 -16.82 -1.63
CA TYR A 144 -0.22 -17.07 -3.02
C TYR A 144 0.80 -16.03 -3.51
N ALA A 145 0.66 -14.76 -3.12
CA ALA A 145 1.65 -13.72 -3.43
C ALA A 145 3.02 -14.02 -2.81
N GLN A 146 3.07 -14.46 -1.55
CA GLN A 146 4.31 -14.86 -0.87
C GLN A 146 4.99 -16.06 -1.54
N ARG A 147 4.23 -16.92 -2.23
CA ARG A 147 4.75 -18.06 -3.01
C ARG A 147 5.18 -17.68 -4.43
N GLY A 148 4.98 -16.42 -4.85
CA GLY A 148 5.24 -15.97 -6.22
C GLY A 148 4.15 -16.35 -7.23
N SER A 149 3.03 -16.92 -6.78
CA SER A 149 1.85 -17.24 -7.60
C SER A 149 0.95 -16.02 -7.71
N TYR A 150 1.43 -15.00 -8.44
CA TYR A 150 0.78 -13.68 -8.46
C TYR A 150 -0.57 -13.65 -9.18
N GLU A 151 -0.78 -14.48 -10.21
CA GLU A 151 -2.08 -14.55 -10.89
C GLU A 151 -3.15 -15.17 -9.99
N GLU A 152 -2.83 -16.29 -9.32
CA GLU A 152 -3.75 -16.88 -8.35
C GLU A 152 -4.02 -15.94 -7.17
N ALA A 153 -3.01 -15.20 -6.72
CA ALA A 153 -3.19 -14.18 -5.70
C ALA A 153 -4.16 -13.09 -6.17
N LYS A 154 -4.01 -12.61 -7.41
CA LYS A 154 -4.88 -11.61 -8.04
C LYS A 154 -6.32 -12.11 -8.09
N ASP A 155 -6.56 -13.37 -8.47
CA ASP A 155 -7.90 -13.96 -8.56
C ASP A 155 -8.63 -13.97 -7.21
N PHE A 156 -7.98 -14.38 -6.12
CA PHE A 156 -8.59 -14.37 -4.79
C PHE A 156 -8.85 -12.93 -4.30
N LEU A 157 -7.90 -12.03 -4.51
CA LEU A 157 -8.07 -10.64 -4.10
C LEU A 157 -9.16 -9.90 -4.92
N LYS A 158 -9.31 -10.24 -6.20
CA LYS A 158 -10.41 -9.75 -7.03
C LYS A 158 -11.76 -10.25 -6.56
N GLN A 159 -11.84 -11.52 -6.12
CA GLN A 159 -13.05 -12.03 -5.48
C GLN A 159 -13.39 -11.26 -4.20
N ALA A 160 -12.39 -10.92 -3.37
CA ALA A 160 -12.60 -10.07 -2.20
C ALA A 160 -13.10 -8.66 -2.56
N GLU A 161 -12.51 -8.03 -3.59
CA GLU A 161 -12.95 -6.72 -4.10
C GLU A 161 -14.41 -6.78 -4.60
N ASP A 162 -14.75 -7.78 -5.41
CA ASP A 162 -16.08 -7.98 -5.96
C ASP A 162 -17.13 -8.23 -4.86
N LEU A 163 -16.79 -8.98 -3.82
CA LEU A 163 -17.67 -9.21 -2.67
C LEU A 163 -17.97 -7.91 -1.94
N TYR A 164 -16.95 -7.09 -1.69
CA TYR A 164 -17.12 -5.79 -1.05
C TYR A 164 -18.03 -4.87 -1.88
N ILE A 165 -17.76 -4.75 -3.19
CA ILE A 165 -18.54 -3.90 -4.10
C ILE A 165 -20.00 -4.36 -4.14
N LYS A 166 -20.27 -5.65 -4.40
CA LYS A 166 -21.64 -6.19 -4.43
C LYS A 166 -22.38 -5.99 -3.11
N PHE A 167 -21.70 -6.23 -1.98
CA PHE A 167 -22.32 -6.06 -0.66
C PHE A 167 -22.68 -4.60 -0.37
N THR A 168 -21.79 -3.65 -0.71
CA THR A 168 -21.95 -2.23 -0.38
C THR A 168 -22.78 -1.45 -1.39
N GLU A 169 -22.73 -1.80 -2.68
CA GLU A 169 -23.41 -1.07 -3.75
C GLU A 169 -24.76 -1.68 -4.15
N ASP A 170 -24.86 -3.01 -4.19
CA ASP A 170 -26.10 -3.69 -4.62
C ASP A 170 -26.99 -4.05 -3.43
N ILE A 171 -26.41 -4.70 -2.42
CA ILE A 171 -27.16 -5.29 -1.29
C ILE A 171 -27.45 -4.26 -0.19
N LYS A 172 -26.47 -3.44 0.18
CA LYS A 172 -26.59 -2.35 1.16
C LYS A 172 -27.07 -2.79 2.55
N LEU A 173 -26.64 -3.97 2.99
CA LEU A 173 -26.87 -4.45 4.36
C LEU A 173 -25.74 -4.00 5.28
N ASP A 174 -25.98 -4.10 6.58
CA ASP A 174 -24.97 -3.86 7.60
C ASP A 174 -24.27 -5.18 7.95
N PRO A 175 -22.93 -5.23 8.01
CA PRO A 175 -22.21 -6.44 8.41
C PRO A 175 -22.39 -6.70 9.92
N VAL A 176 -22.33 -7.97 10.31
CA VAL A 176 -22.31 -8.42 11.71
C VAL A 176 -20.87 -8.75 12.10
N HIS A 177 -20.46 -8.32 13.28
CA HIS A 177 -19.11 -8.58 13.77
C HIS A 177 -18.87 -10.08 14.00
N MET A 178 -17.71 -10.60 13.60
CA MET A 178 -17.40 -12.04 13.68
C MET A 178 -17.52 -12.60 15.10
N VAL A 179 -17.04 -11.89 16.13
CA VAL A 179 -17.20 -12.34 17.54
C VAL A 179 -18.66 -12.40 18.00
N SER A 180 -19.54 -11.55 17.47
CA SER A 180 -20.98 -11.58 17.76
C SER A 180 -21.63 -12.85 17.23
N ILE A 181 -21.17 -13.35 16.08
CA ILE A 181 -21.58 -14.64 15.50
C ILE A 181 -21.12 -15.81 16.39
N MET A 182 -19.97 -15.66 17.05
CA MET A 182 -19.47 -16.61 18.05
C MET A 182 -20.16 -16.48 19.43
N GLY A 183 -21.21 -15.64 19.54
CA GLY A 183 -22.01 -15.46 20.75
C GLY A 183 -21.43 -14.47 21.77
N ILE A 184 -20.38 -13.72 21.40
CA ILE A 184 -19.69 -12.76 22.27
C ILE A 184 -20.26 -11.36 22.04
N GLU A 185 -20.63 -10.68 23.12
CA GLU A 185 -21.12 -9.31 23.04
C GLU A 185 -20.00 -8.35 22.64
N GLU A 186 -20.31 -7.39 21.78
CA GLU A 186 -19.38 -6.34 21.40
C GLU A 186 -19.03 -5.49 22.62
N ILE A 187 -17.73 -5.36 22.89
CA ILE A 187 -17.22 -4.53 23.99
C ILE A 187 -17.15 -3.07 23.50
N GLU A 188 -17.58 -2.13 24.34
CA GLU A 188 -17.40 -0.69 24.10
C GLU A 188 -15.92 -0.37 23.83
N GLY A 189 -15.64 0.20 22.65
CA GLY A 189 -14.29 0.55 22.20
C GLY A 189 -13.70 -0.34 21.10
N ASN A 190 -14.32 -1.48 20.79
CA ASN A 190 -13.94 -2.27 19.61
C ASN A 190 -14.40 -1.60 18.31
N LEU A 191 -13.67 -1.87 17.22
CA LEU A 191 -14.07 -1.41 15.89
C LEU A 191 -15.41 -2.05 15.52
N CYS A 192 -16.39 -1.24 15.13
CA CYS A 192 -17.67 -1.77 14.66
C CYS A 192 -17.49 -2.59 13.37
N ALA A 193 -18.45 -3.48 13.09
CA ALA A 193 -18.39 -4.37 11.92
C ALA A 193 -18.19 -3.63 10.59
N LYS A 194 -18.77 -2.43 10.43
CA LYS A 194 -18.56 -1.57 9.25
C LYS A 194 -17.12 -1.11 9.12
N SER A 195 -16.49 -0.70 10.23
CA SER A 195 -15.08 -0.30 10.21
C SER A 195 -14.17 -1.49 9.89
N ILE A 196 -14.49 -2.69 10.36
CA ILE A 196 -13.78 -3.92 10.00
C ILE A 196 -13.92 -4.21 8.51
N LEU A 197 -15.13 -4.10 7.94
CA LEU A 197 -15.36 -4.26 6.50
C LEU A 197 -14.50 -3.28 5.68
N GLU A 198 -14.49 -2.01 6.07
CA GLU A 198 -13.68 -0.98 5.43
C GLU A 198 -12.17 -1.27 5.54
N LYS A 199 -11.69 -1.74 6.69
CA LYS A 199 -10.28 -2.14 6.87
C LYS A 199 -9.90 -3.35 6.02
N LEU A 200 -10.76 -4.36 5.97
CA LEU A 200 -10.56 -5.54 5.12
C LEU A 200 -10.49 -5.15 3.65
N HIS A 201 -11.35 -4.25 3.20
CA HIS A 201 -11.31 -3.75 1.83
C HIS A 201 -10.04 -2.93 1.54
N THR A 202 -9.62 -2.04 2.45
CA THR A 202 -8.34 -1.32 2.31
C THR A 202 -7.17 -2.30 2.17
N LEU A 203 -7.16 -3.40 2.95
CA LEU A 203 -6.16 -4.46 2.82
C LEU A 203 -6.24 -5.18 1.48
N THR A 204 -7.45 -5.50 0.98
CA THR A 204 -7.65 -6.08 -0.34
C THR A 204 -7.01 -5.22 -1.43
N LEU A 205 -7.31 -3.91 -1.44
CA LEU A 205 -6.75 -2.96 -2.41
C LEU A 205 -5.23 -2.86 -2.30
N TYR A 206 -4.70 -2.84 -1.07
CA TYR A 206 -3.27 -2.80 -0.82
C TYR A 206 -2.55 -4.03 -1.39
N TYR A 207 -3.07 -5.24 -1.14
CA TYR A 207 -2.50 -6.46 -1.69
C TYR A 207 -2.66 -6.53 -3.22
N LEU A 208 -3.77 -6.04 -3.78
CA LEU A 208 -3.94 -5.93 -5.23
C LEU A 208 -2.89 -5.02 -5.86
N ALA A 209 -2.57 -3.88 -5.23
CA ALA A 209 -1.48 -3.03 -5.66
C ALA A 209 -0.15 -3.80 -5.69
N GLN A 210 0.20 -4.48 -4.59
CA GLN A 210 1.44 -5.26 -4.52
C GLN A 210 1.51 -6.33 -5.62
N VAL A 211 0.44 -7.08 -5.82
CA VAL A 211 0.38 -8.12 -6.87
C VAL A 211 0.48 -7.51 -8.28
N CYS A 212 -0.22 -6.40 -8.54
CA CYS A 212 -0.12 -5.71 -9.84
C CYS A 212 1.30 -5.20 -10.11
N ARG A 213 2.04 -4.77 -9.08
CA ARG A 213 3.44 -4.37 -9.21
C ARG A 213 4.32 -5.55 -9.66
N GLU A 214 4.16 -6.72 -9.05
CA GLU A 214 4.95 -7.92 -9.41
C GLU A 214 4.59 -8.46 -10.80
N LEU A 215 3.35 -8.24 -11.26
CA LEU A 215 2.89 -8.58 -12.61
C LEU A 215 3.24 -7.52 -13.68
N ASP A 216 3.97 -6.45 -13.32
CA ASP A 216 4.26 -5.28 -14.18
C ASP A 216 2.99 -4.61 -14.76
N ASP A 217 1.85 -4.75 -14.08
CA ASP A 217 0.58 -4.09 -14.40
C ASP A 217 0.56 -2.68 -13.77
N LYS A 218 1.35 -1.79 -14.37
CA LYS A 218 1.59 -0.43 -13.84
C LYS A 218 0.32 0.40 -13.70
N CYS A 219 -0.65 0.20 -14.59
CA CYS A 219 -1.91 0.95 -14.56
C CYS A 219 -2.77 0.58 -13.37
N ASN A 220 -3.03 -0.72 -13.18
CA ASN A 220 -3.80 -1.15 -12.01
C ASN A 220 -3.03 -0.92 -10.71
N PHE A 221 -1.69 -1.06 -10.71
CA PHE A 221 -0.87 -0.69 -9.55
C PHE A 221 -1.15 0.74 -9.07
N ALA A 222 -1.07 1.73 -9.97
CA ALA A 222 -1.32 3.12 -9.62
C ALA A 222 -2.75 3.38 -9.15
N LEU A 223 -3.74 2.75 -9.80
CA LEU A 223 -5.16 2.88 -9.42
C LEU A 223 -5.43 2.28 -8.05
N TYR A 224 -4.90 1.09 -7.76
CA TYR A 224 -5.06 0.46 -6.45
C TYR A 224 -4.36 1.24 -5.35
N CYS A 225 -3.13 1.71 -5.58
CA CYS A 225 -2.46 2.61 -4.65
C CYS A 225 -3.30 3.86 -4.36
N HIS A 226 -3.86 4.50 -5.39
CA HIS A 226 -4.74 5.66 -5.23
C HIS A 226 -5.97 5.33 -4.38
N ARG A 227 -6.69 4.25 -4.70
CA ARG A 227 -7.89 3.82 -3.96
C ARG A 227 -7.58 3.50 -2.50
N THR A 228 -6.46 2.82 -2.23
CA THR A 228 -5.99 2.55 -0.85
C THR A 228 -5.75 3.85 -0.09
N LEU A 229 -5.02 4.81 -0.67
CA LEU A 229 -4.77 6.11 -0.04
C LEU A 229 -6.06 6.90 0.19
N SER A 230 -6.99 6.89 -0.76
CA SER A 230 -8.29 7.55 -0.64
C SER A 230 -9.11 6.95 0.51
N LYS A 231 -9.11 5.62 0.65
CA LYS A 231 -9.78 4.94 1.76
C LYS A 231 -9.14 5.27 3.10
N GLN A 232 -7.81 5.29 3.20
CA GLN A 232 -7.09 5.69 4.42
C GLN A 232 -7.45 7.12 4.85
N LEU A 233 -7.56 8.08 3.93
CA LEU A 233 -8.02 9.44 4.25
C LEU A 233 -9.44 9.45 4.80
N SER A 234 -10.36 8.71 4.17
CA SER A 234 -11.75 8.63 4.62
C SER A 234 -11.88 8.02 6.02
N GLN A 235 -11.05 7.01 6.31
CA GLN A 235 -11.03 6.29 7.60
C GLN A 235 -10.38 7.12 8.71
N ASN A 236 -9.35 7.91 8.39
CA ASN A 236 -8.65 8.75 9.37
C ASN A 236 -9.57 9.75 10.10
N LYS A 237 -10.69 10.16 9.47
CA LYS A 237 -11.73 10.98 10.11
C LYS A 237 -12.32 10.32 11.38
N ILE A 238 -12.26 8.99 11.47
CA ILE A 238 -12.79 8.18 12.57
C ILE A 238 -11.65 7.68 13.46
N THR A 239 -10.61 7.08 12.88
CA THR A 239 -9.58 6.34 13.61
C THR A 239 -8.41 7.19 14.10
N GLN A 240 -8.15 8.33 13.46
CA GLN A 240 -7.02 9.24 13.77
C GLN A 240 -5.65 8.53 13.83
N ASP A 241 -5.47 7.45 13.07
CA ASP A 241 -4.29 6.57 13.05
C ASP A 241 -3.45 6.70 11.78
N LEU A 242 -3.68 7.75 10.97
CA LEU A 242 -2.95 7.97 9.73
C LEU A 242 -1.47 8.30 9.99
N ASP A 243 -0.58 7.54 9.37
CA ASP A 243 0.81 7.96 9.21
C ASP A 243 0.91 9.00 8.10
N TYR A 244 1.01 10.27 8.50
CA TYR A 244 1.01 11.41 7.60
C TYR A 244 2.20 11.40 6.63
N VAL A 245 3.38 10.98 7.08
CA VAL A 245 4.60 11.01 6.25
C VAL A 245 4.53 9.89 5.22
N ASP A 246 4.22 8.67 5.66
CA ASP A 246 4.11 7.54 4.75
C ASP A 246 2.99 7.74 3.73
N TRP A 247 1.83 8.28 4.16
CA TRP A 247 0.75 8.61 3.24
C TRP A 247 1.20 9.62 2.18
N ALA A 248 1.86 10.70 2.59
CA ALA A 248 2.34 11.74 1.68
C ALA A 248 3.40 11.22 0.70
N LEU A 249 4.34 10.40 1.17
CA LEU A 249 5.35 9.76 0.33
C LEU A 249 4.73 8.79 -0.69
N ASN A 250 3.75 7.99 -0.27
CA ASN A 250 3.04 7.10 -1.18
C ASN A 250 2.25 7.87 -2.24
N ALA A 251 1.57 8.97 -1.88
CA ALA A 251 0.90 9.84 -2.84
C ALA A 251 1.91 10.46 -3.84
N ALA A 252 3.06 10.93 -3.35
CA ALA A 252 4.12 11.46 -4.21
C ALA A 252 4.71 10.38 -5.13
N ALA A 253 4.85 9.13 -4.68
CA ALA A 253 5.33 8.04 -5.51
C ALA A 253 4.37 7.74 -6.68
N ILE A 254 3.05 7.74 -6.45
CA ILE A 254 2.04 7.56 -7.51
C ILE A 254 2.16 8.65 -8.58
N SER A 255 2.52 9.89 -8.20
CA SER A 255 2.71 10.96 -9.18
C SER A 255 3.78 10.63 -10.23
N GLN A 256 4.82 9.88 -9.84
CA GLN A 256 5.91 9.50 -10.76
C GLN A 256 5.41 8.58 -11.87
N TYR A 257 4.49 7.67 -11.55
CA TYR A 257 3.80 6.87 -12.56
C TYR A 257 3.02 7.74 -13.55
N PHE A 258 2.26 8.71 -13.07
CA PHE A 258 1.50 9.59 -13.95
C PHE A 258 2.40 10.48 -14.82
N ILE A 259 3.57 10.90 -14.30
CA ILE A 259 4.58 11.63 -15.07
C ILE A 259 5.11 10.79 -16.24
N GLU A 260 5.43 9.50 -16.01
CA GLU A 260 5.89 8.58 -17.07
C GLU A 260 4.85 8.36 -18.18
N GLN A 261 3.57 8.60 -17.90
CA GLN A 261 2.46 8.49 -18.85
C GLN A 261 2.01 9.84 -19.42
N ASP A 262 2.78 10.92 -19.20
CA ASP A 262 2.44 12.29 -19.59
C ASP A 262 1.08 12.80 -19.03
N LYS A 263 0.61 12.18 -17.93
CA LYS A 263 -0.63 12.53 -17.22
C LYS A 263 -0.35 13.60 -16.16
N PHE A 264 0.12 14.77 -16.62
CA PHE A 264 0.51 15.88 -15.76
C PHE A 264 -0.59 16.38 -14.81
N PRO A 265 -1.88 16.48 -15.21
CA PRO A 265 -2.94 16.88 -14.28
C PRO A 265 -3.06 15.94 -13.07
N GLN A 266 -3.04 14.63 -13.31
CA GLN A 266 -3.09 13.62 -12.25
C GLN A 266 -1.82 13.65 -11.40
N ALA A 267 -0.64 13.75 -12.00
CA ALA A 267 0.61 13.85 -11.26
C ALA A 267 0.65 15.06 -10.31
N ARG A 268 0.25 16.23 -10.83
CA ARG A 268 0.16 17.48 -10.06
C ARG A 268 -0.84 17.36 -8.91
N HIS A 269 -2.00 16.75 -9.16
CA HIS A 269 -3.01 16.50 -8.13
C HIS A 269 -2.45 15.67 -6.97
N HIS A 270 -1.75 14.58 -7.27
CA HIS A 270 -1.18 13.69 -6.25
C HIS A 270 -0.05 14.37 -5.45
N LEU A 271 0.82 15.13 -6.11
CA LEU A 271 1.87 15.90 -5.43
C LEU A 271 1.31 17.03 -4.55
N ALA A 272 0.24 17.68 -5.00
CA ALA A 272 -0.45 18.69 -4.22
C ALA A 272 -1.09 18.07 -2.98
N ALA A 273 -1.76 16.93 -3.13
CA ALA A 273 -2.33 16.19 -2.00
C ALA A 273 -1.25 15.74 -0.99
N ALA A 274 -0.11 15.22 -1.48
CA ALA A 274 1.02 14.87 -0.64
C ALA A 274 1.54 16.07 0.18
N SER A 275 1.68 17.22 -0.48
CA SER A 275 2.16 18.45 0.15
C SER A 275 1.17 19.01 1.17
N CYS A 276 -0.12 18.95 0.87
CA CYS A 276 -1.21 19.36 1.76
C CYS A 276 -1.25 18.52 3.05
N ILE A 277 -1.20 17.20 2.94
CA ILE A 277 -1.20 16.31 4.12
C ILE A 277 0.06 16.53 4.98
N LEU A 278 1.21 16.76 4.34
CA LEU A 278 2.43 17.03 5.08
C LEU A 278 2.39 18.40 5.78
N GLU A 279 1.76 19.41 5.18
CA GLU A 279 1.54 20.72 5.82
C GLU A 279 0.66 20.58 7.07
N LYS A 280 -0.44 19.82 7.00
CA LYS A 280 -1.27 19.49 8.18
C LYS A 280 -0.45 18.81 9.27
N TYR A 281 0.43 17.89 8.91
CA TYR A 281 1.32 17.23 9.87
C TYR A 281 2.32 18.21 10.50
N SER A 282 2.83 19.18 9.74
CA SER A 282 3.69 20.25 10.27
C SER A 282 3.00 21.03 11.40
N GLU A 283 1.73 21.36 11.24
CA GLU A 283 0.93 22.05 12.27
C GLU A 283 0.75 21.18 13.52
N ILE A 284 0.47 19.89 13.34
CA ILE A 284 0.37 18.91 14.43
C ILE A 284 1.69 18.81 15.20
N LEU A 285 2.84 18.77 14.49
CA LEU A 285 4.16 18.71 15.13
C LEU A 285 4.46 19.97 15.93
N LYS A 286 4.18 21.16 15.37
CA LYS A 286 4.34 22.44 16.08
C LYS A 286 3.51 22.49 17.36
N ALA A 287 2.30 21.94 17.33
CA ALA A 287 1.43 21.86 18.51
C ALA A 287 1.96 20.90 19.59
N LYS A 288 2.69 19.83 19.21
CA LYS A 288 3.31 18.89 20.15
C LYS A 288 4.54 19.45 20.87
N GLY A 289 5.23 20.41 20.26
CA GLY A 289 6.39 21.09 20.84
C GLY A 289 7.56 21.22 19.86
N THR A 290 8.73 21.56 20.39
CA THR A 290 9.97 21.70 19.62
C THR A 290 10.78 20.40 19.62
N ARG A 291 11.79 20.31 18.75
CA ARG A 291 12.75 19.17 18.70
C ARG A 291 13.40 18.87 20.05
N GLU A 292 13.54 19.86 20.92
CA GLU A 292 14.17 19.72 22.24
C GLU A 292 13.23 19.13 23.31
N THR A 293 11.93 19.01 23.00
CA THR A 293 10.91 18.60 23.98
C THR A 293 11.09 17.14 24.40
N SER A 294 11.41 16.25 23.45
CA SER A 294 11.74 14.84 23.72
C SER A 294 12.39 14.18 22.50
N GLU A 295 13.10 13.07 22.70
CA GLU A 295 13.69 12.25 21.61
C GLU A 295 12.64 11.75 20.62
N ILE A 296 11.43 11.42 21.09
CA ILE A 296 10.32 10.97 20.23
C ILE A 296 9.87 12.09 19.29
N ILE A 297 9.76 13.32 19.81
CA ILE A 297 9.38 14.48 18.99
C ILE A 297 10.51 14.83 18.02
N ALA A 298 11.77 14.75 18.44
CA ALA A 298 12.91 14.94 17.53
C ALA A 298 12.89 13.96 16.36
N ALA A 299 12.63 12.67 16.61
CA ALA A 299 12.49 11.66 15.58
C ALA A 299 11.31 11.93 14.63
N GLN A 300 10.18 12.45 15.15
CA GLN A 300 9.04 12.85 14.32
C GLN A 300 9.36 14.03 13.41
N TYR A 301 10.11 15.02 13.89
CA TYR A 301 10.60 16.13 13.06
C TYR A 301 11.57 15.64 11.98
N GLU A 302 12.50 14.74 12.33
CA GLU A 302 13.42 14.15 11.36
C GLU A 302 12.67 13.41 10.25
N ASN A 303 11.66 12.59 10.62
CA ASN A 303 10.82 11.91 9.64
C ASN A 303 10.05 12.90 8.74
N TYR A 304 9.57 14.00 9.31
CA TYR A 304 8.92 15.08 8.55
C TYR A 304 9.90 15.75 7.58
N ASP A 305 11.12 16.07 8.01
CA ASP A 305 12.12 16.75 7.19
C ASP A 305 12.55 15.87 6.00
N HIS A 306 12.77 14.58 6.26
CA HIS A 306 13.00 13.57 5.22
C HIS A 306 11.82 13.49 4.23
N GLY A 307 10.58 13.41 4.72
CA GLY A 307 9.38 13.39 3.89
C GLY A 307 9.25 14.65 3.02
N SER A 308 9.49 15.82 3.62
CA SER A 308 9.44 17.14 2.98
C SER A 308 10.46 17.27 1.85
N ALA A 309 11.68 16.78 2.06
CA ALA A 309 12.74 16.79 1.05
C ALA A 309 12.45 15.84 -0.12
N ASN A 310 11.92 14.64 0.15
CA ASN A 310 11.52 13.70 -0.89
C ASN A 310 10.38 14.21 -1.76
N ILE A 311 9.34 14.81 -1.16
CA ILE A 311 8.23 15.41 -1.91
C ILE A 311 8.75 16.57 -2.78
N ALA A 312 9.67 17.39 -2.26
CA ALA A 312 10.31 18.44 -3.03
C ALA A 312 11.08 17.87 -4.25
N ARG A 313 11.83 16.78 -4.09
CA ARG A 313 12.46 16.07 -5.23
C ARG A 313 11.43 15.58 -6.25
N CYS A 314 10.28 15.07 -5.81
CA CYS A 314 9.22 14.62 -6.70
C CYS A 314 8.59 15.77 -7.49
N TRP A 315 8.38 16.94 -6.87
CA TRP A 315 7.96 18.16 -7.56
C TRP A 315 9.00 18.67 -8.56
N ALA A 316 10.29 18.60 -8.22
CA ALA A 316 11.35 18.96 -9.16
C ALA A 316 11.35 18.03 -10.39
N LYS A 317 11.22 16.72 -10.17
CA LYS A 317 11.07 15.73 -11.26
C LYS A 317 9.86 16.01 -12.14
N TYR A 318 8.71 16.35 -11.54
CA TYR A 318 7.52 16.78 -12.28
C TYR A 318 7.82 17.95 -13.22
N GLY A 319 8.42 19.03 -12.71
CA GLY A 319 8.73 20.20 -13.55
C GLY A 319 9.77 19.91 -14.63
N ILE A 320 10.79 19.11 -14.33
CA ILE A 320 11.80 18.67 -15.30
C ILE A 320 11.16 17.82 -16.42
N ALA A 321 10.27 16.89 -16.05
CA ALA A 321 9.57 16.06 -17.01
C ALA A 321 8.63 16.89 -17.89
N LEU A 322 7.90 17.85 -17.31
CA LEU A 322 7.05 18.76 -18.08
C LEU A 322 7.85 19.60 -19.09
N LEU A 323 9.01 20.13 -18.68
CA LEU A 323 9.94 20.83 -19.57
C LEU A 323 10.44 19.93 -20.71
N GLY A 324 10.83 18.69 -20.39
CA GLY A 324 11.31 17.70 -21.36
C GLY A 324 10.23 17.28 -22.36
N ALA A 325 9.06 16.88 -21.87
CA ALA A 325 7.94 16.43 -22.70
C ALA A 325 7.40 17.55 -23.60
N SER A 326 7.36 18.79 -23.09
CA SER A 326 7.00 19.97 -23.90
C SER A 326 7.97 20.19 -25.05
N LYS A 327 9.28 20.10 -24.77
CA LYS A 327 10.31 20.18 -25.80
C LYS A 327 10.15 19.07 -26.85
N GLU A 328 10.00 17.82 -26.42
CA GLU A 328 9.86 16.68 -27.34
C GLU A 328 8.63 16.83 -28.24
N ARG A 329 7.52 17.33 -27.69
CA ARG A 329 6.31 17.62 -28.46
C ARG A 329 6.55 18.69 -29.53
N LEU A 330 7.20 19.80 -29.18
CA LEU A 330 7.49 20.88 -30.13
C LEU A 330 8.42 20.42 -31.25
N MET A 331 9.44 19.62 -30.92
CA MET A 331 10.36 19.05 -31.92
C MET A 331 9.64 18.13 -32.90
N LYS A 332 8.74 17.26 -32.41
CA LYS A 332 7.92 16.40 -33.28
C LYS A 332 7.01 17.20 -34.20
N GLN A 333 6.41 18.29 -33.71
CA GLN A 333 5.57 19.16 -34.53
C GLN A 333 6.36 19.83 -35.66
N ALA A 334 7.56 20.34 -35.38
CA ALA A 334 8.43 20.92 -36.40
C ALA A 334 8.85 19.88 -37.46
N GLU A 335 9.17 18.64 -37.05
CA GLU A 335 9.51 17.56 -37.97
C GLU A 335 8.34 17.13 -38.87
N GLU A 336 7.10 17.17 -38.35
CA GLU A 336 5.88 16.86 -39.11
C GLU A 336 5.55 17.96 -40.13
N GLU A 337 5.73 19.24 -39.76
CA GLU A 337 5.55 20.39 -40.65
C GLU A 337 6.55 20.37 -41.81
N ASP A 338 7.82 20.06 -41.55
CA ASP A 338 8.85 19.90 -42.58
C ASP A 338 8.56 18.74 -43.56
N GLN A 339 7.78 17.72 -43.15
CA GLN A 339 7.39 16.59 -43.98
C GLN A 339 6.07 16.84 -44.75
N GLU A 340 5.14 17.61 -44.21
CA GLU A 340 3.87 17.95 -44.88
C GLU A 340 4.05 18.91 -46.05
N ASP A 341 5.11 19.73 -46.09
CA ASP A 341 5.48 20.56 -47.26
C ASP A 341 5.78 19.74 -48.54
N SER A 342 5.79 18.40 -48.44
CA SER A 342 5.93 17.47 -49.57
C SER A 342 4.60 16.84 -50.06
N LYS A 343 3.44 17.10 -49.45
CA LYS A 343 2.13 16.56 -49.87
C LYS A 343 0.99 17.59 -49.73
N PRO A 344 0.00 17.59 -50.63
CA PRO A 344 -1.05 18.62 -50.61
C PRO A 344 -1.95 18.48 -49.38
N ALA A 345 -2.13 19.62 -48.70
CA ALA A 345 -2.81 19.78 -47.43
C ALA A 345 -4.23 19.21 -47.41
N LYS A 346 -4.49 18.33 -46.45
CA LYS A 346 -5.83 18.13 -45.90
C LYS A 346 -5.84 18.76 -44.51
N VAL A 347 -6.59 19.85 -44.39
CA VAL A 347 -6.92 20.51 -43.13
C VAL A 347 -7.50 19.46 -42.18
N ALA A 348 -6.72 19.06 -41.19
CA ALA A 348 -7.19 18.29 -40.06
C ALA A 348 -6.96 19.15 -38.82
N ASP A 349 -8.05 19.74 -38.36
CA ASP A 349 -8.21 20.36 -37.06
C ASP A 349 -8.02 19.25 -35.99
N LYS A 350 -6.77 18.90 -35.72
CA LYS A 350 -6.38 17.91 -34.70
C LYS A 350 -6.28 18.64 -33.37
N VAL A 351 -7.43 18.99 -32.82
CA VAL A 351 -7.62 18.97 -31.37
C VAL A 351 -7.08 17.61 -30.92
N TYR A 352 -5.99 17.60 -30.15
CA TYR A 352 -5.38 16.40 -29.60
C TYR A 352 -6.41 15.72 -28.69
N LYS A 353 -7.26 14.91 -29.33
CA LYS A 353 -8.15 13.96 -28.72
C LYS A 353 -7.24 12.98 -28.01
N TYR A 354 -7.14 13.11 -26.69
CA TYR A 354 -6.85 11.97 -25.83
C TYR A 354 -7.65 10.80 -26.39
N SER A 355 -6.93 9.80 -26.88
CA SER A 355 -7.52 8.58 -27.42
C SER A 355 -8.52 8.06 -26.40
N GLN A 356 -9.79 8.00 -26.80
CA GLN A 356 -10.81 7.21 -26.09
C GLN A 356 -10.30 5.77 -25.91
N ILE A 357 -10.78 5.12 -24.84
CA ILE A 357 -10.63 3.73 -24.39
C ILE A 357 -9.69 3.69 -23.15
N GLU A 358 -10.13 3.54 -21.90
CA GLU A 358 -11.38 3.11 -21.26
C GLU A 358 -11.98 4.27 -20.45
N ILE A 359 -13.17 4.12 -19.84
CA ILE A 359 -13.63 5.03 -18.77
C ILE A 359 -12.73 4.74 -17.56
N MET A 360 -11.49 5.19 -17.62
CA MET A 360 -10.56 5.11 -16.52
C MET A 360 -11.05 6.13 -15.49
N GLU A 361 -11.34 5.64 -14.29
CA GLU A 361 -11.63 6.48 -13.13
C GLU A 361 -10.56 7.58 -13.05
N ASP A 362 -10.96 8.85 -13.06
CA ASP A 362 -10.02 9.97 -12.93
C ASP A 362 -9.63 10.07 -11.45
N PRO A 363 -8.42 9.61 -11.06
CA PRO A 363 -8.09 9.36 -9.68
C PRO A 363 -7.89 10.68 -8.95
N ARG A 364 -8.89 11.09 -8.16
CA ARG A 364 -8.89 12.34 -7.39
C ARG A 364 -9.24 12.10 -5.93
N PHE A 365 -8.45 12.70 -5.06
CA PHE A 365 -8.74 12.80 -3.62
C PHE A 365 -9.83 13.85 -3.37
N VAL A 366 -11.10 13.46 -3.55
CA VAL A 366 -12.28 14.34 -3.38
C VAL A 366 -12.28 15.07 -2.04
N ASP A 367 -11.87 14.37 -0.98
CA ASP A 367 -11.80 14.91 0.39
C ASP A 367 -10.80 16.06 0.58
N LEU A 368 -9.86 16.25 -0.34
CA LEU A 368 -8.81 17.28 -0.26
C LEU A 368 -9.00 18.42 -1.27
N GLU A 369 -9.85 18.26 -2.29
CA GLU A 369 -9.98 19.22 -3.41
C GLU A 369 -10.04 20.70 -3.01
N PRO A 370 -10.80 21.13 -1.98
CA PRO A 370 -10.91 22.55 -1.61
C PRO A 370 -9.58 23.19 -1.18
N GLU A 371 -8.64 22.38 -0.69
CA GLU A 371 -7.38 22.84 -0.11
C GLU A 371 -6.22 22.78 -1.12
N LEU A 372 -6.40 22.07 -2.24
CA LEU A 372 -5.33 21.85 -3.23
C LEU A 372 -5.15 23.02 -4.21
N GLU A 373 -6.14 23.91 -4.34
CA GLU A 373 -6.12 24.97 -5.36
C GLU A 373 -4.90 25.90 -5.19
N SER A 374 -4.52 26.24 -3.95
CA SER A 374 -3.35 27.10 -3.68
C SER A 374 -2.04 26.46 -4.15
N ILE A 375 -1.88 25.15 -3.92
CA ILE A 375 -0.67 24.40 -4.25
C ILE A 375 -0.61 24.10 -5.75
N THR A 376 -1.73 23.66 -6.32
CA THR A 376 -1.83 23.30 -7.74
C THR A 376 -1.61 24.53 -8.62
N ASN A 377 -1.97 25.73 -8.18
CA ASN A 377 -1.70 26.98 -8.91
C ASN A 377 -0.22 27.40 -8.91
N GLU A 378 0.66 26.81 -8.09
CA GLU A 378 2.09 27.14 -8.12
C GLU A 378 2.74 26.74 -9.44
N VAL A 379 2.28 25.66 -10.08
CA VAL A 379 2.87 25.11 -11.32
C VAL A 379 1.80 24.63 -12.28
N THR A 380 1.99 24.90 -13.58
CA THR A 380 1.07 24.45 -14.62
C THR A 380 1.14 22.92 -14.82
N ASP A 381 0.05 22.34 -15.30
CA ASP A 381 -0.04 20.99 -15.88
C ASP A 381 -0.17 20.98 -17.40
N MET A 382 -0.16 22.17 -18.01
CA MET A 382 -0.19 22.32 -19.46
C MET A 382 1.23 22.32 -20.03
N TYR A 383 1.36 21.74 -21.23
CA TYR A 383 2.60 21.81 -22.00
C TYR A 383 3.01 23.26 -22.29
N LEU A 384 4.31 23.47 -22.31
CA LEU A 384 4.97 24.77 -22.41
C LEU A 384 5.28 25.08 -23.87
N LEU A 385 5.06 26.32 -24.31
CA LEU A 385 5.25 26.72 -25.71
C LEU A 385 6.49 27.58 -25.91
N ASP A 386 6.80 28.47 -24.96
CA ASP A 386 7.89 29.43 -25.09
C ASP A 386 8.71 29.60 -23.80
N PHE A 387 9.69 30.50 -23.84
CA PHE A 387 10.52 30.82 -22.68
C PHE A 387 9.73 31.37 -21.48
N ASN A 388 8.69 32.15 -21.74
CA ASN A 388 7.88 32.79 -20.71
C ASN A 388 7.05 31.76 -19.95
N ASP A 389 6.61 30.70 -20.63
CA ASP A 389 5.95 29.54 -20.01
C ASP A 389 6.95 28.67 -19.24
N ALA A 390 8.12 28.41 -19.83
CA ALA A 390 9.11 27.50 -19.27
C ALA A 390 9.84 28.06 -18.04
N ARG A 391 10.07 29.37 -17.99
CA ARG A 391 10.80 30.02 -16.92
C ARG A 391 10.13 29.87 -15.53
N PRO A 392 8.82 30.11 -15.35
CA PRO A 392 8.13 29.85 -14.08
C PRO A 392 8.28 28.41 -13.59
N VAL A 393 8.12 27.42 -14.48
CA VAL A 393 8.31 26.00 -14.14
C VAL A 393 9.74 25.74 -13.66
N PHE A 394 10.73 26.26 -14.37
CA PHE A 394 12.14 26.15 -13.98
C PHE A 394 12.42 26.81 -12.61
N LEU A 395 11.84 27.98 -12.33
CA LEU A 395 12.02 28.66 -11.03
C LEU A 395 11.46 27.83 -9.88
N ASN A 396 10.31 27.16 -10.08
CA ASN A 396 9.76 26.25 -9.10
C ASN A 396 10.62 25.00 -8.91
N VAL A 397 11.11 24.40 -10.01
CA VAL A 397 12.08 23.28 -9.95
C VAL A 397 13.27 23.67 -9.10
N ARG A 398 13.86 24.85 -9.32
CA ARG A 398 14.96 25.34 -8.52
C ARG A 398 14.58 25.52 -7.04
N LYS A 399 13.44 26.14 -6.74
CA LYS A 399 12.91 26.29 -5.36
C LYS A 399 12.82 24.94 -4.65
N TRP A 400 12.29 23.91 -5.32
CA TRP A 400 12.14 22.57 -4.73
C TRP A 400 13.47 21.83 -4.59
N LEU A 401 14.39 21.95 -5.56
CA LEU A 401 15.73 21.38 -5.44
C LEU A 401 16.51 22.06 -4.30
N ASP A 402 16.44 23.38 -4.17
CA ASP A 402 17.06 24.11 -3.07
C ASP A 402 16.50 23.65 -1.71
N LYS A 403 15.17 23.46 -1.61
CA LYS A 403 14.54 22.87 -0.42
C LYS A 403 15.03 21.44 -0.12
N ALA A 404 15.18 20.60 -1.15
CA ALA A 404 15.69 19.24 -0.97
C ALA A 404 17.15 19.22 -0.48
N LYS A 405 17.98 20.18 -0.92
CA LYS A 405 19.37 20.32 -0.48
C LYS A 405 19.54 20.70 0.99
N GLU A 406 18.53 21.32 1.61
CA GLU A 406 18.56 21.63 3.04
C GLU A 406 18.64 20.36 3.90
N TYR A 407 18.02 19.26 3.41
CA TYR A 407 18.07 17.95 4.06
C TYR A 407 19.20 17.07 3.50
N TYR A 408 19.22 16.87 2.18
CA TYR A 408 20.21 16.04 1.49
C TYR A 408 21.50 16.82 1.27
N THR A 409 22.21 17.14 2.34
CA THR A 409 23.50 17.85 2.26
C THR A 409 24.59 16.94 1.69
N PHE A 410 25.65 17.54 1.12
CA PHE A 410 26.78 16.78 0.62
C PHE A 410 27.45 15.93 1.71
N GLU A 411 27.55 16.46 2.93
CA GLU A 411 28.20 15.80 4.07
C GLU A 411 27.46 14.55 4.54
N ASN A 412 26.13 14.60 4.62
CA ASN A 412 25.31 13.52 5.17
C ASN A 412 24.79 12.57 4.07
N HIS A 413 24.60 13.08 2.85
CA HIS A 413 23.91 12.40 1.75
C HIS A 413 24.54 12.70 0.39
N ALA A 414 25.86 12.47 0.24
CA ALA A 414 26.63 12.82 -0.95
C ALA A 414 26.00 12.34 -2.28
N SER A 415 25.48 11.10 -2.32
CA SER A 415 24.83 10.54 -3.52
C SER A 415 23.54 11.26 -3.88
N ASP A 416 22.66 11.51 -2.90
CA ASP A 416 21.41 12.24 -3.13
C ASP A 416 21.66 13.70 -3.51
N TYR A 417 22.65 14.33 -2.87
CA TYR A 417 23.10 15.68 -3.25
C TYR A 417 23.55 15.71 -4.71
N ALA A 418 24.38 14.75 -5.14
CA ALA A 418 24.83 14.65 -6.53
C ALA A 418 23.65 14.48 -7.51
N TRP A 419 22.66 13.64 -7.18
CA TRP A 419 21.44 13.50 -7.98
C TRP A 419 20.64 14.80 -8.08
N ILE A 420 20.51 15.55 -6.98
CA ILE A 420 19.83 16.86 -6.98
C ILE A 420 20.55 17.86 -7.91
N ILE A 421 21.88 17.86 -7.94
CA ILE A 421 22.65 18.73 -8.84
C ILE A 421 22.52 18.28 -10.31
N GLN A 422 22.46 16.97 -10.57
CA GLN A 422 22.17 16.44 -11.89
C GLN A 422 20.77 16.86 -12.38
N ASP A 423 19.76 16.79 -11.51
CA ASP A 423 18.40 17.27 -11.79
C ASP A 423 18.40 18.77 -12.10
N LEU A 424 19.14 19.60 -11.34
CA LEU A 424 19.28 21.03 -11.63
C LEU A 424 19.94 21.27 -13.00
N SER A 425 20.98 20.52 -13.32
CA SER A 425 21.65 20.58 -14.63
C SER A 425 20.69 20.20 -15.76
N GLN A 426 19.87 19.17 -15.56
CA GLN A 426 18.87 18.73 -16.52
C GLN A 426 17.76 19.78 -16.70
N ALA A 427 17.34 20.46 -15.64
CA ALA A 427 16.39 21.57 -15.72
C ALA A 427 16.92 22.73 -16.57
N TYR A 428 18.17 23.14 -16.38
CA TYR A 428 18.82 24.15 -17.23
C TYR A 428 18.94 23.69 -18.69
N LYS A 429 19.20 22.39 -18.93
CA LYS A 429 19.28 21.82 -20.28
C LYS A 429 17.97 22.00 -21.04
N TYR A 430 16.85 21.74 -20.37
CA TYR A 430 15.54 21.90 -20.99
C TYR A 430 15.13 23.36 -21.11
N LEU A 431 15.39 24.20 -20.09
CA LEU A 431 15.10 25.64 -20.19
C LEU A 431 15.83 26.30 -21.37
N ALA A 432 17.10 25.93 -21.60
CA ALA A 432 17.90 26.49 -22.70
C ALA A 432 17.29 26.26 -24.09
N PHE A 433 16.48 25.20 -24.27
CA PHE A 433 15.78 24.96 -25.54
C PHE A 433 14.78 26.07 -25.88
N PHE A 434 14.13 26.65 -24.88
CA PHE A 434 13.09 27.66 -25.07
C PHE A 434 13.65 29.09 -25.19
N GLU A 435 14.94 29.30 -24.95
CA GLU A 435 15.56 30.63 -25.00
C GLU A 435 16.11 30.92 -26.40
N ASP A 436 15.61 31.96 -27.07
CA ASP A 436 16.06 32.28 -28.44
C ASP A 436 17.45 32.95 -28.49
N ASN A 437 17.88 33.58 -27.39
CA ASN A 437 19.17 34.28 -27.37
C ASN A 437 20.35 33.32 -27.12
N GLU A 438 21.18 33.11 -28.14
CA GLU A 438 22.34 32.21 -28.09
C GLU A 438 23.30 32.50 -26.92
N ASP A 439 23.57 33.77 -26.60
CA ASP A 439 24.43 34.12 -25.46
C ASP A 439 23.84 33.70 -24.12
N ARG A 440 22.51 33.74 -23.98
CA ARG A 440 21.82 33.25 -22.77
C ARG A 440 21.81 31.73 -22.73
N GLN A 441 21.57 31.05 -23.85
CA GLN A 441 21.70 29.58 -23.94
C GLN A 441 23.10 29.13 -23.53
N ALA A 442 24.15 29.74 -24.10
CA ALA A 442 25.53 29.41 -23.78
C ALA A 442 25.84 29.63 -22.29
N ARG A 443 25.33 30.70 -21.68
CA ARG A 443 25.46 30.93 -20.23
C ARG A 443 24.75 29.87 -19.39
N MET A 444 23.57 29.40 -19.79
CA MET A 444 22.88 28.31 -19.11
C MET A 444 23.68 27.01 -19.19
N HIS A 445 24.23 26.69 -20.37
CA HIS A 445 25.13 25.53 -20.54
C HIS A 445 26.42 25.65 -19.73
N LYS A 446 27.03 26.84 -19.67
CA LYS A 446 28.19 27.07 -18.81
C LYS A 446 27.84 26.86 -17.34
N ARG A 447 26.70 27.38 -16.89
CA ARG A 447 26.23 27.16 -15.50
C ARG A 447 26.06 25.68 -15.17
N ARG A 448 25.58 24.87 -16.11
CA ARG A 448 25.46 23.41 -15.95
C ARG A 448 26.80 22.73 -15.75
N ILE A 449 27.82 23.14 -16.50
CA ILE A 449 29.18 22.63 -16.38
C ILE A 449 29.71 22.99 -14.99
N ASP A 450 29.62 24.27 -14.61
CA ASP A 450 30.16 24.77 -13.34
C ASP A 450 29.59 24.00 -12.13
N ILE A 451 28.26 23.80 -12.06
CA ILE A 451 27.64 23.11 -10.93
C ILE A 451 27.98 21.62 -10.88
N LEU A 452 28.26 20.98 -12.02
CA LEU A 452 28.64 19.56 -12.07
C LEU A 452 30.11 19.38 -11.72
N GLU A 453 30.98 20.29 -12.18
CA GLU A 453 32.41 20.31 -11.83
C GLU A 453 32.59 20.47 -10.31
N GLU A 454 31.84 21.39 -9.68
CA GLU A 454 31.86 21.60 -8.22
C GLU A 454 31.60 20.30 -7.44
N VAL A 455 30.59 19.52 -7.84
CA VAL A 455 30.26 18.23 -7.20
C VAL A 455 31.35 17.19 -7.42
N ILE A 456 31.93 17.12 -8.62
CA ILE A 456 33.01 16.17 -8.92
C ILE A 456 34.24 16.48 -8.06
N GLU A 457 34.63 17.76 -7.96
CA GLU A 457 35.76 18.18 -7.13
C GLU A 457 35.55 17.83 -5.65
N ASP A 458 34.34 18.03 -5.14
CA ASP A 458 34.00 17.69 -3.76
C ASP A 458 33.99 16.17 -3.52
N LEU A 459 33.49 15.37 -4.48
CA LEU A 459 33.53 13.90 -4.41
C LEU A 459 34.96 13.36 -4.47
N ASP A 460 35.81 13.91 -5.33
CA ASP A 460 37.22 13.53 -5.42
C ASP A 460 37.98 13.88 -4.14
N ARG A 461 37.69 15.05 -3.53
CA ARG A 461 38.24 15.44 -2.23
C ARG A 461 37.80 14.49 -1.12
N ALA A 462 36.51 14.15 -1.05
CA ALA A 462 35.98 13.22 -0.07
C ALA A 462 36.60 11.83 -0.21
N ARG A 463 36.77 11.36 -1.46
CA ARG A 463 37.46 10.11 -1.77
C ARG A 463 38.91 10.13 -1.27
N GLY A 464 39.67 11.17 -1.59
CA GLY A 464 41.07 11.31 -1.16
C GLY A 464 41.24 11.25 0.36
N ASN A 465 40.35 11.90 1.11
CA ASN A 465 40.36 11.87 2.58
C ASN A 465 40.12 10.45 3.13
N VAL A 466 39.21 9.67 2.54
CA VAL A 466 38.95 8.28 2.97
C VAL A 466 40.15 7.36 2.72
N PHE A 467 40.86 7.53 1.59
CA PHE A 467 42.08 6.76 1.32
C PHE A 467 43.23 7.15 2.26
N GLY A 468 43.36 8.43 2.58
CA GLY A 468 44.33 8.93 3.56
C GLY A 468 44.05 8.42 4.98
N ASP A 469 42.79 8.43 5.43
CA ASP A 469 42.39 7.95 6.77
C ASP A 469 42.51 6.42 6.92
N LEU A 470 42.40 5.66 5.82
CA LEU A 470 42.60 4.21 5.81
C LEU A 470 44.05 3.79 5.56
N GLY A 471 44.97 4.73 5.32
CA GLY A 471 46.37 4.44 5.00
C GLY A 471 46.55 3.63 3.71
N LEU A 472 45.60 3.74 2.78
CA LEU A 472 45.56 3.03 1.50
C LEU A 472 45.99 3.96 0.36
N GLU A 473 47.10 4.69 0.56
CA GLU A 473 47.80 5.37 -0.54
C GLU A 473 48.87 4.43 -1.09
N ASP A 474 48.60 3.82 -2.24
CA ASP A 474 49.62 3.27 -3.16
C ASP A 474 49.63 4.07 -4.47
#